data_AF-A0A0Q8KE21-F1
#
_entry.id   AF-A0A0Q8KE21-F1
#
_cell.length_a   1.000
_cell.length_b   1.000
_cell.length_c   1.000
_cell.angle_alpha   90.00
_cell.angle_beta   90.00
_cell.angle_gamma   90.00
#
_symmetry.space_group_name_H-M   'P 1'
#
loop_
_entity.id
_entity.type
_entity.pdbx_description
1 polymer ?
#
loop_
_entity_poly.entity_id
_entity_poly.type
_entity_poly.pdbx_seq_one_letter_code
_entity_poly.pdbx_strand_id
1 'polypeptide(L)'
;MTGSIGNLCLHDRRGIPIAPGDVLKVFHFIGARRKRHYMYKQCLGFKGIGPNHDVPYMKFGHLNLVAGDEGRDSYYLERPDGRVLPDYEIVQSILCDHEDRPRLASQPVPEHGGE
;
A
#
# COMPACT_ATOMS: atom_id res chain seq x y z
N MET A 1 17.44 -21.93 -11.80
CA MET A 1 16.01 -21.63 -12.00
C MET A 1 15.80 -20.16 -11.68
N THR A 2 15.84 -19.29 -12.69
CA THR A 2 15.57 -17.85 -12.57
C THR A 2 14.06 -17.67 -12.46
N GLY A 3 13.52 -17.85 -11.26
CA GLY A 3 12.17 -17.41 -10.95
C GLY A 3 12.10 -15.91 -11.21
N SER A 4 11.24 -15.51 -12.15
CA SER A 4 10.88 -14.11 -12.37
C SER A 4 10.72 -13.42 -11.02
N ILE A 5 11.53 -12.40 -10.75
CA ILE A 5 11.34 -11.48 -9.63
C ILE A 5 10.12 -10.64 -10.02
N GLY A 6 8.95 -11.27 -10.03
CA GLY A 6 7.68 -10.64 -10.36
C GLY A 6 7.48 -9.51 -9.38
N ASN A 7 7.36 -8.30 -9.91
CA ASN A 7 7.10 -7.02 -9.24
C ASN A 7 6.90 -7.14 -7.73
N LEU A 8 7.99 -7.05 -6.97
CA LEU A 8 7.99 -7.04 -5.50
C LEU A 8 7.47 -5.70 -4.96
N CYS A 9 6.34 -5.22 -5.46
CA CYS A 9 5.70 -3.99 -5.02
C CYS A 9 4.18 -4.05 -5.16
N LEU A 10 3.50 -3.19 -4.41
CA LEU A 10 2.09 -2.86 -4.59
C LEU A 10 1.99 -1.48 -5.20
N HIS A 11 0.88 -1.19 -5.87
CA HIS A 11 0.63 0.12 -6.47
C HIS A 11 -0.57 0.79 -5.81
N ASP A 12 -0.54 2.12 -5.67
CA ASP A 12 -1.69 2.89 -5.21
C ASP A 12 -2.77 2.97 -6.29
N ARG A 13 -3.92 3.59 -5.98
CA ARG A 13 -5.06 3.76 -6.91
C ARG A 13 -4.71 4.47 -8.22
N ARG A 14 -3.60 5.19 -8.27
CA ARG A 14 -3.09 5.92 -9.45
C ARG A 14 -2.08 5.10 -10.24
N GLY A 15 -1.80 3.87 -9.80
CA GLY A 15 -0.79 3.00 -10.38
C GLY A 15 0.64 3.35 -9.93
N ILE A 16 0.82 4.20 -8.92
CA ILE A 16 2.15 4.60 -8.45
C ILE A 16 2.71 3.49 -7.53
N PRO A 17 3.96 3.02 -7.72
CA PRO A 17 4.54 2.01 -6.85
C PRO A 17 4.70 2.56 -5.43
N ILE A 18 4.19 1.79 -4.46
CA ILE A 18 4.31 2.05 -3.03
C ILE A 18 5.70 1.62 -2.58
N ALA A 19 6.43 2.54 -1.96
CA ALA A 19 7.80 2.35 -1.49
C ALA A 19 7.89 2.51 0.05
N PRO A 20 8.94 1.97 0.70
CA PRO A 20 9.19 2.21 2.12
C PRO A 20 9.25 3.71 2.42
N GLY A 21 8.62 4.12 3.52
CA GLY A 21 8.53 5.51 3.95
C GLY A 21 7.31 6.28 3.44
N ASP A 22 6.61 5.77 2.41
CA ASP A 22 5.41 6.42 1.89
C ASP A 22 4.29 6.44 2.95
N VAL A 23 3.59 7.58 3.04
CA VAL A 23 2.37 7.74 3.82
C VAL A 23 1.17 7.56 2.90
N LEU A 24 0.26 6.68 3.31
CA LEU A 24 -0.89 6.24 2.54
C LEU A 24 -2.17 6.70 3.23
N LYS A 25 -3.05 7.34 2.46
CA LYS A 25 -4.44 7.55 2.83
C LYS A 25 -5.24 6.35 2.34
N VAL A 26 -5.78 5.58 3.29
CA VAL A 26 -6.50 4.32 3.04
C VAL A 26 -7.98 4.51 3.36
N PHE A 27 -8.87 4.20 2.42
CA PHE A 27 -10.31 4.22 2.70
C PHE A 27 -10.68 3.15 3.74
N HIS A 28 -11.50 3.52 4.72
CA HIS A 28 -11.89 2.61 5.80
C HIS A 28 -13.40 2.31 5.79
N PHE A 29 -14.26 3.34 5.80
CA PHE A 29 -15.71 3.17 5.72
C PHE A 29 -16.43 4.47 5.35
N ILE A 30 -17.74 4.35 5.06
CA ILE A 30 -18.65 5.49 4.90
C ILE A 30 -19.45 5.65 6.21
N GLY A 31 -19.29 6.79 6.87
CA GLY A 31 -19.98 7.12 8.11
C GLY A 31 -21.29 7.88 7.90
N ALA A 32 -21.79 8.46 8.98
CA ALA A 32 -23.00 9.27 8.96
C ALA A 32 -22.93 10.40 7.91
N ARG A 33 -24.07 10.70 7.30
CA ARG A 33 -24.20 11.73 6.24
C ARG A 33 -23.33 11.43 5.00
N ARG A 34 -23.07 10.16 4.70
CA ARG A 34 -22.28 9.71 3.54
C ARG A 34 -20.83 10.22 3.53
N LYS A 35 -20.28 10.56 4.70
CA LYS A 35 -18.89 11.01 4.82
C LYS A 35 -17.94 9.82 4.69
N ARG A 36 -16.94 9.92 3.81
CA ARG A 36 -15.88 8.91 3.69
C ARG A 36 -14.85 9.12 4.80
N HIS A 37 -14.54 8.07 5.54
CA HIS A 37 -13.51 8.06 6.56
C HIS A 37 -12.28 7.30 6.06
N TYR A 38 -11.12 7.85 6.37
CA TYR A 38 -9.83 7.33 5.94
C TYR A 38 -8.94 7.09 7.15
N MET A 39 -8.05 6.11 7.03
CA MET A 39 -6.94 5.92 7.95
C MET A 39 -5.63 6.28 7.26
N TYR A 40 -4.71 6.87 8.01
CA TYR A 40 -3.35 7.09 7.53
C TYR A 40 -2.46 5.93 7.98
N LYS A 41 -1.73 5.38 7.02
CA LYS A 41 -0.79 4.29 7.21
C LYS A 41 0.58 4.71 6.69
N GLN A 42 1.63 4.03 7.15
CA GLN A 42 2.97 4.19 6.61
C GLN A 42 3.47 2.84 6.08
N CYS A 43 4.06 2.85 4.88
CA CYS A 43 4.82 1.70 4.38
C CYS A 43 6.13 1.60 5.17
N LEU A 44 6.27 0.58 6.01
CA LEU A 44 7.44 0.37 6.87
C LEU A 44 8.53 -0.48 6.19
N GLY A 45 8.31 -0.89 4.93
CA GLY A 45 9.21 -1.77 4.17
C GLY A 45 8.71 -3.19 4.10
N PHE A 46 9.63 -4.15 4.09
CA PHE A 46 9.32 -5.58 3.94
C PHE A 46 9.54 -6.36 5.23
N LYS A 47 8.72 -7.39 5.45
CA LYS A 47 8.86 -8.39 6.50
C LYS A 47 8.84 -9.78 5.88
N GLY A 48 9.90 -10.56 6.12
CA GLY A 48 9.95 -11.97 5.73
C GLY A 48 9.07 -12.83 6.65
N ILE A 49 8.18 -13.63 6.07
CA ILE A 49 7.36 -14.63 6.78
C ILE A 49 7.83 -16.03 6.41
N GLY A 50 7.72 -16.96 7.37
CA GLY A 50 8.06 -18.38 7.20
C GLY A 50 9.25 -18.79 8.07
N PRO A 51 9.54 -20.10 8.22
CA PRO A 51 10.65 -20.59 9.03
C PRO A 51 12.01 -20.01 8.65
N ASN A 52 12.18 -19.67 7.35
CA ASN A 52 13.41 -19.12 6.79
C ASN A 52 13.31 -17.62 6.45
N HIS A 53 12.18 -16.96 6.76
CA HIS A 53 11.91 -15.57 6.40
C HIS A 53 12.06 -15.25 4.90
N ASP A 54 11.77 -16.22 4.04
CA ASP A 54 11.99 -16.17 2.59
C ASP A 54 10.80 -15.60 1.79
N VAL A 55 9.61 -15.48 2.39
CA VAL A 55 8.44 -14.91 1.74
C VAL A 55 8.28 -13.43 2.09
N PRO A 56 8.52 -12.49 1.16
CA PRO A 56 8.43 -11.07 1.46
C PRO A 56 6.97 -10.60 1.54
N TYR A 57 6.65 -9.82 2.56
CA TYR A 57 5.40 -9.08 2.69
C TYR A 57 5.69 -7.60 2.90
N MET A 58 4.91 -6.71 2.28
CA MET A 58 4.94 -5.29 2.61
C MET A 58 4.26 -5.06 3.95
N LYS A 59 4.91 -4.30 4.82
CA LYS A 59 4.45 -3.98 6.17
C LYS A 59 3.85 -2.59 6.21
N PHE A 60 2.59 -2.48 6.61
CA PHE A 60 1.87 -1.21 6.74
C PHE A 60 1.53 -0.93 8.20
N GLY A 61 2.16 0.09 8.78
CA GLY A 61 1.91 0.52 10.16
C GLY A 61 0.79 1.57 10.24
N HIS A 62 0.11 1.65 11.37
CA HIS A 62 -0.70 2.82 11.68
C HIS A 62 0.20 4.05 11.86
N LEU A 63 -0.23 5.23 11.40
CA LEU A 63 0.50 6.48 11.61
C LEU A 63 0.27 7.05 13.02
N ASN A 64 0.49 6.23 14.05
CA ASN A 64 0.34 6.60 15.46
C ASN A 64 1.68 6.77 16.20
N LEU A 65 2.81 6.66 15.48
CA LEU A 65 4.18 6.84 15.99
C LEU A 65 4.49 6.08 17.29
N VAL A 66 3.76 4.98 17.56
CA VAL A 66 4.05 4.13 18.72
C VAL A 66 5.39 3.45 18.46
N ALA A 67 6.34 3.67 19.36
CA ALA A 67 7.67 3.07 19.24
C ALA A 67 7.57 1.54 19.43
N GLY A 68 8.04 0.79 18.43
CA GLY A 68 8.12 -0.67 18.47
C GLY A 68 6.94 -1.40 17.83
N ASP A 69 7.04 -2.74 17.77
CA ASP A 69 5.95 -3.64 17.34
C ASP A 69 4.91 -3.86 18.46
N GLU A 70 5.01 -3.12 19.57
CA GLU A 70 4.23 -3.33 20.78
C GLU A 70 2.85 -2.67 20.68
N GLY A 71 1.88 -3.48 20.25
CA GLY A 71 0.46 -3.14 20.27
C GLY A 71 -0.35 -4.12 19.43
N ARG A 72 -1.53 -4.56 19.91
CA ARG A 72 -2.55 -5.13 19.02
C ARG A 72 -2.89 -4.04 17.99
N ASP A 73 -2.88 -4.36 16.70
CA ASP A 73 -3.04 -3.42 15.56
C ASP A 73 -1.88 -2.45 15.29
N SER A 74 -0.62 -2.79 15.59
CA SER A 74 0.50 -1.92 15.19
C SER A 74 0.73 -1.89 13.67
N TYR A 75 0.53 -3.01 12.97
CA TYR A 75 0.67 -3.13 11.51
C TYR A 75 -0.16 -4.26 10.90
N TYR A 76 -0.30 -4.24 9.58
CA TYR A 76 -0.74 -5.38 8.78
C TYR A 76 0.24 -5.66 7.64
N LEU A 77 0.09 -6.83 7.02
CA LEU A 77 0.98 -7.33 5.98
C LEU A 77 0.20 -7.54 4.68
N GLU A 78 0.78 -7.13 3.56
CA GLU A 78 0.24 -7.33 2.22
C GLU A 78 1.28 -8.05 1.36
N ARG A 79 0.82 -8.96 0.50
CA ARG A 79 1.71 -9.66 -0.42
C ARG A 79 2.10 -8.71 -1.57
N PRO A 80 3.39 -8.51 -1.87
CA PRO A 80 3.84 -7.67 -2.97
C PRO A 80 3.67 -8.42 -4.30
N ASP A 81 2.44 -8.54 -4.78
CA ASP A 81 2.04 -9.30 -5.98
C ASP A 81 1.88 -8.43 -7.23
N GLY A 82 2.30 -7.16 -7.18
CA GLY A 82 2.20 -6.22 -8.29
C GLY A 82 0.85 -5.55 -8.45
N ARG A 83 -0.19 -5.91 -7.68
CA ARG A 83 -1.54 -5.37 -7.88
C ARG A 83 -1.67 -3.89 -7.52
N VAL A 84 -2.72 -3.28 -8.07
CA VAL A 84 -3.22 -1.96 -7.67
C VAL A 84 -4.15 -2.11 -6.47
N LEU A 85 -3.94 -1.28 -5.44
CA LEU A 85 -4.79 -1.17 -4.28
C LEU A 85 -5.76 0.03 -4.47
N PRO A 86 -7.03 -0.20 -4.84
CA PRO A 86 -7.94 0.87 -5.27
C PRO A 86 -8.30 1.87 -4.17
N ASP A 87 -8.20 1.44 -2.91
CA ASP A 87 -8.53 2.24 -1.73
C ASP A 87 -7.33 3.00 -1.14
N TYR A 88 -6.17 2.93 -1.80
CA TYR A 88 -4.91 3.46 -1.30
C TYR A 88 -4.46 4.63 -2.15
N GLU A 89 -3.97 5.68 -1.50
CA GLU A 89 -3.41 6.86 -2.15
C GLU A 89 -2.14 7.27 -1.43
N ILE A 90 -1.01 7.35 -2.13
CA ILE A 90 0.21 7.93 -1.56
C ILE A 90 -0.01 9.44 -1.44
N VAL A 91 0.11 9.97 -0.23
CA VAL A 91 -0.07 11.40 0.06
C VAL A 91 1.21 12.11 0.43
N GLN A 92 2.23 11.36 0.88
CA GLN A 92 3.56 11.87 1.18
C GLN A 92 4.60 10.78 0.95
N SER A 93 5.83 11.19 0.63
CA SER A 93 7.00 10.31 0.61
C SER A 93 8.22 11.03 1.19
N ILE A 94 9.22 10.27 1.64
CA ILE A 94 10.49 10.78 2.17
C ILE A 94 11.20 11.67 1.16
N LEU A 95 11.21 11.29 -0.12
CA LEU A 95 11.87 12.03 -1.19
C LEU A 95 10.97 13.06 -1.86
N CYS A 96 9.70 13.15 -1.45
CA CYS A 96 8.67 14.00 -2.08
C CYS A 96 8.48 13.76 -3.60
N ASP A 97 8.93 12.61 -4.12
CA ASP A 97 8.99 12.29 -5.56
C ASP A 97 7.80 11.45 -6.06
N HIS A 98 6.90 11.06 -5.17
CA HIS A 98 5.81 10.12 -5.46
C HIS A 98 4.93 10.49 -6.65
N GLU A 99 4.74 11.78 -6.95
CA GLU A 99 3.97 12.23 -8.11
C GLU A 99 4.68 11.96 -9.45
N ASP A 100 6.01 11.92 -9.45
CA ASP A 100 6.87 11.77 -10.63
C ASP A 100 7.22 10.30 -10.95
N ARG A 101 6.87 9.37 -10.05
CA ARG A 101 7.22 7.96 -10.19
C ARG A 101 6.50 7.32 -11.40
N PRO A 102 7.17 6.40 -12.11
CA PRO A 102 6.56 5.69 -13.22
C PRO A 102 5.37 4.86 -12.74
N ARG A 103 4.21 5.07 -13.37
CA ARG A 103 2.97 4.38 -13.04
C ARG A 103 2.90 3.04 -13.78
N LEU A 104 2.26 2.05 -13.17
CA LEU A 104 1.87 0.84 -13.89
C LEU A 104 1.01 1.28 -15.08
N ALA A 105 1.45 0.96 -16.31
CA ALA A 105 0.75 1.35 -17.53
C ALA A 105 -0.74 1.04 -17.34
N SER A 106 -1.60 2.06 -17.50
CA SER A 106 -3.01 1.98 -17.17
C SER A 106 -3.61 0.72 -17.80
N GLN A 107 -3.93 -0.28 -16.98
CA GLN A 107 -4.96 -1.22 -17.37
C GLN A 107 -6.21 -0.38 -17.63
N PRO A 108 -6.94 -0.59 -18.74
CA PRO A 108 -8.15 0.17 -19.01
C PRO A 108 -9.05 0.06 -17.78
N VAL A 109 -9.43 1.21 -17.23
CA VAL A 109 -10.44 1.27 -16.17
C VAL A 109 -11.68 0.57 -16.75
N PRO A 110 -12.23 -0.49 -16.12
CA PRO A 110 -13.47 -1.05 -16.59
C PRO A 110 -14.51 0.06 -16.53
N GLU A 111 -15.06 0.41 -17.70
CA GLU A 111 -16.18 1.33 -17.79
C GLU A 111 -17.23 0.85 -16.80
N HIS A 112 -17.51 1.67 -15.78
CA HIS A 112 -18.73 1.48 -15.00
C HIS A 112 -19.87 1.60 -16.01
N GLY A 113 -20.43 0.45 -16.39
CA GLY A 113 -21.63 0.36 -17.18
C GLY A 113 -22.64 1.29 -16.54
N GLY A 114 -22.93 2.38 -17.25
CA GLY A 114 -24.07 3.21 -16.94
C GLY A 114 -25.31 2.37 -17.17
N GLU A 115 -26.11 2.25 -16.13
CA GLU A 115 -27.58 2.26 -16.16
C GLU A 115 -28.10 2.53 -14.74
#